data_AF-A0A060USV8-F1
#
_entry.id   AF-A0A060USV8-F1
#
_cell.length_a   1.000
_cell.length_b   1.000
_cell.length_c   1.000
_cell.angle_alpha   90.00
_cell.angle_beta   90.00
_cell.angle_gamma   90.00
#
_symmetry.space_group_name_H-M   'P 1'
#
loop_
_entity.id
_entity.type
_entity.pdbx_description
1 polymer ?
#
loop_
_entity_poly.entity_id
_entity_poly.type
_entity_poly.pdbx_seq_one_letter_code
_entity_poly.pdbx_strand_id
1 'polypeptide(L)' 'MSIKETPNDLHQLVHKLGGPSFVARELKISVSTLHGWMKQGRVPNMQKWVELKELDNRMQEVLK' A
#
# COMPACT_ATOMS: atom_id res chain seq x y z
N MET A 1 -7.90 -15.00 1.11
CA MET A 1 -8.78 -14.05 0.40
C MET A 1 -7.94 -12.88 -0.08
N SER A 2 -7.97 -12.53 -1.36
CA SER A 2 -7.27 -11.36 -1.91
C SER A 2 -8.27 -10.22 -2.09
N ILE A 3 -7.92 -9.02 -1.64
CA ILE A 3 -8.78 -7.84 -1.70
C ILE A 3 -8.52 -7.16 -3.05
N LYS A 4 -9.57 -7.02 -3.86
CA LYS A 4 -9.51 -6.32 -5.14
C LYS A 4 -9.75 -4.84 -4.87
N GLU A 5 -8.75 -4.00 -5.12
CA GLU A 5 -8.98 -2.58 -5.37
C GLU A 5 -8.89 -2.34 -6.87
N THR A 6 -9.23 -1.15 -7.33
CA THR A 6 -8.86 -0.80 -8.71
C THR A 6 -7.35 -0.54 -8.74
N PRO A 7 -6.65 -0.84 -9.84
CA PRO A 7 -5.23 -0.49 -10.00
C PRO A 7 -4.95 0.99 -9.73
N ASN A 8 -5.91 1.85 -10.02
CA ASN A 8 -5.79 3.29 -9.82
C ASN A 8 -5.82 3.69 -8.33
N ASP A 9 -6.71 3.08 -7.54
CA ASP A 9 -6.81 3.35 -6.09
C ASP A 9 -5.51 3.00 -5.36
N LEU A 10 -4.95 1.83 -5.62
CA LEU A 10 -3.72 1.40 -4.95
C LEU A 10 -2.52 2.26 -5.35
N HIS A 11 -2.47 2.69 -6.61
CA HIS A 11 -1.43 3.61 -7.10
C HIS A 11 -1.53 4.98 -6.42
N GLN A 12 -2.74 5.54 -6.31
CA GLN A 12 -2.96 6.81 -5.62
C GLN A 12 -2.64 6.71 -4.13
N LEU A 13 -3.06 5.63 -3.47
CA LEU A 13 -2.77 5.39 -2.06
C LEU A 13 -1.26 5.33 -1.80
N VAL A 14 -0.52 4.54 -2.58
CA VAL A 14 0.95 4.42 -2.43
C VAL A 14 1.63 5.77 -2.61
N HIS A 15 1.22 6.57 -3.60
CA HIS A 15 1.78 7.91 -3.81
C HIS A 15 1.39 8.90 -2.69
N LYS A 16 0.16 8.84 -2.18
CA LYS A 16 -0.30 9.65 -1.05
C LYS A 16 0.51 9.40 0.22
N LEU A 17 0.94 8.15 0.44
CA LEU A 17 1.72 7.75 1.62
C LEU A 17 3.20 8.15 1.58
N GLY A 18 3.70 8.68 0.46
CA GLY A 18 5.12 9.02 0.29
C GLY A 18 5.84 8.19 -0.79
N GLY A 19 5.10 7.39 -1.56
CA GLY A 19 5.58 6.69 -2.74
C GLY A 19 6.02 5.23 -2.50
N PRO A 20 6.37 4.52 -3.58
CA PRO A 20 6.59 3.07 -3.54
C PRO A 20 7.73 2.64 -2.62
N SER A 21 8.84 3.38 -2.61
CA SER A 21 10.00 3.06 -1.79
C SER A 21 9.71 3.20 -0.30
N PHE A 22 8.95 4.22 0.10
CA PHE A 22 8.56 4.44 1.48
C PHE A 22 7.60 3.34 1.97
N VAL A 23 6.53 3.10 1.21
CA VAL A 23 5.52 2.10 1.56
C VAL A 23 6.12 0.68 1.60
N ALA A 24 7.00 0.35 0.65
CA ALA A 24 7.68 -0.95 0.66
C ALA A 24 8.57 -1.15 1.90
N ARG A 25 9.27 -0.10 2.33
CA ARG A 25 10.10 -0.10 3.54
C ARG A 25 9.25 -0.31 4.79
N GLU A 26 8.15 0.43 4.95
CA GLU A 26 7.27 0.32 6.12
C GLU A 26 6.60 -1.06 6.19
N LEU A 27 6.18 -1.60 5.05
CA LEU A 27 5.57 -2.94 4.96
C LEU A 27 6.60 -4.08 5.00
N LYS A 28 7.91 -3.78 5.07
CA LYS A 28 9.02 -4.75 5.03
C LYS A 28 8.94 -5.70 3.84
N ILE A 29 8.61 -5.17 2.66
CA ILE A 29 8.54 -5.90 1.39
C ILE A 29 9.49 -5.28 0.36
N SER A 30 9.75 -5.99 -0.73
CA SER A 30 10.51 -5.40 -1.84
C SER A 30 9.66 -4.39 -2.62
N VAL A 31 10.30 -3.36 -3.17
CA VAL A 31 9.64 -2.38 -4.06
C VAL A 31 9.00 -3.07 -5.27
N SER A 32 9.66 -4.11 -5.79
CA SER A 32 9.16 -4.95 -6.89
C SER A 32 7.86 -5.66 -6.52
N THR A 33 7.72 -6.13 -5.27
CA THR A 33 6.48 -6.73 -4.76
C THR A 33 5.35 -5.70 -4.75
N LEU A 34 5.62 -4.49 -4.26
CA LEU A 34 4.63 -3.41 -4.23
C LEU A 34 4.23 -2.95 -5.64
N HIS A 35 5.19 -2.83 -6.56
CA HIS A 35 4.93 -2.59 -7.99
C HIS A 35 4.04 -3.68 -8.59
N GLY A 36 4.27 -4.94 -8.23
CA GLY A 36 3.39 -6.05 -8.63
C GLY A 36 1.96 -5.86 -8.14
N TRP A 37 1.76 -5.42 -6.90
CA TRP A 37 0.43 -5.16 -6.35
C TRP A 37 -0.28 -4.02 -7.07
N MET A 38 0.42 -2.90 -7.29
CA MET A 38 -0.10 -1.75 -8.04
C MET A 38 -0.48 -2.13 -9.47
N LYS A 39 0.38 -2.87 -10.17
CA LYS A 39 0.11 -3.36 -11.54
C LYS A 39 -1.10 -4.31 -11.59
N GLN A 40 -1.26 -5.16 -10.57
CA GLN A 40 -2.39 -6.09 -10.49
C GLN A 40 -3.65 -5.47 -9.88
N GLY A 41 -3.57 -4.26 -9.32
CA GLY A 41 -4.63 -3.63 -8.53
C GLY A 41 -5.08 -4.44 -7.32
N ARG A 42 -4.21 -5.27 -6.74
CA ARG A 42 -4.61 -6.10 -5.60
C ARG A 42 -3.46 -6.36 -4.65
N VAL A 43 -3.82 -6.44 -3.38
CA VAL A 43 -2.92 -6.93 -2.35
C VAL A 43 -3.25 -8.41 -2.10
N PRO A 44 -2.28 -9.34 -2.29
CA PRO A 44 -2.54 -10.76 -2.25
C PRO A 44 -2.87 -11.29 -0.85
N ASN A 45 -2.39 -10.60 0.19
CA ASN A 45 -2.52 -10.99 1.59
C ASN A 45 -3.32 -9.97 2.39
N MET A 46 -4.34 -10.43 3.13
CA MET A 46 -5.17 -9.60 3.99
C MET A 46 -4.39 -8.97 5.16
N GLN A 47 -3.35 -9.62 5.67
CA GLN A 47 -2.47 -9.03 6.69
C GLN A 47 -1.76 -7.79 6.14
N LYS A 48 -1.19 -7.90 4.93
CA LYS A 48 -0.51 -6.77 4.27
C LYS A 48 -1.47 -5.63 3.92
N TRP A 49 -2.73 -5.98 3.68
CA TRP A 49 -3.78 -4.99 3.49
C TRP A 49 -4.07 -4.20 4.77
N VAL A 50 -4.16 -4.89 5.90
CA VAL A 50 -4.35 -4.25 7.21
C VAL A 50 -3.16 -3.35 7.53
N GLU A 51 -1.92 -3.85 7.38
CA GLU A 51 -0.70 -3.05 7.60
C GLU A 51 -0.66 -1.78 6.73
N LEU A 52 -1.12 -1.86 5.46
CA LEU A 52 -1.19 -0.70 4.56
C LEU A 52 -2.23 0.33 5.01
N LYS A 53 -3.40 -0.12 5.53
CA LYS A 53 -4.43 0.78 6.07
C LYS A 53 -4.02 1.40 7.40
N GLU A 54 -3.33 0.64 8.25
CA GLU A 54 -2.73 1.16 9.48
C GLU A 54 -1.68 2.25 9.15
N LEU A 55 -0.89 2.05 8.10
CA LEU A 55 0.06 3.06 7.63
C LEU A 55 -0.66 4.33 7.16
N ASP A 56 -1.76 4.23 6.39
CA ASP A 56 -2.55 5.41 5.98
C ASP A 56 -3.15 6.14 7.18
N ASN A 57 -3.72 5.42 8.15
CA ASN A 57 -4.25 6.03 9.37
C ASN A 57 -3.15 6.78 10.14
N ARG A 58 -1.98 6.16 10.35
CA ARG A 58 -0.84 6.80 11.04
C ARG A 58 -0.38 8.07 10.31
N MET A 59 -0.33 8.05 8.99
CA MET A 59 0.06 9.24 8.21
C MET A 59 -1.00 10.35 8.25
N GLN A 60 -2.30 10.00 8.31
CA GLN A 60 -3.37 10.99 8.50
C GLN A 60 -3.32 11.65 9.88
N GLU A 61 -2.95 10.91 10.93
CA GLU A 61 -2.82 11.47 12.28
C GLU A 61 -1.62 12.42 12.41
N VAL A 62 -0.52 12.17 11.70
CA VAL A 62 0.68 13.02 11.72
C VAL A 62 0.50 14.34 10.92
N LEU A 63 -0.42 14.37 9.96
CA LEU A 63 -0.69 15.53 9.11
C LEU A 63 -1.81 16.46 9.64
N LYS A 64 -2.39 16.15 10.80
CA LYS A 64 -3.33 17.00 11.55
C LYS A 64 -2.61 17.93 12.50
#